data_AF-A0AA40VPG7-F1
#
_entry.id   AF-A0AA40VPG7-F1
#
_cell.length_a   1.000
_cell.length_b   1.000
_cell.length_c   1.000
_cell.angle_alpha   90.00
_cell.angle_beta   90.00
_cell.angle_gamma   90.00
#
_symmetry.space_group_name_H-M   'P 1'
#
loop_
_entity.id
_entity.type
_entity.pdbx_description
1 polymer ?
#
loop_
_entity_poly.entity_id
_entity_poly.type
_entity_poly.pdbx_seq_one_letter_code
_entity_poly.pdbx_strand_id
1 'polypeptide(L)'
;MIFELTMPLPPSMNEIINQARSGWQASAELKKYWTNLIGEFVRECEFCLDSTVWMEFHWYLKNFGRDGDNVAAAAKFIMDGLVTGQAIRNDNLTVIQSPVVHYYHRSSGDDGVLLRLSQSPDFLLDNFIVSNQFSRNSLEKYSQKIAYLVSI
;
A
#
# COMPACT_ATOMS: atom_id res chain seq x y z
N MET A 1 6.98 3.01 -16.31
CA MET A 1 6.93 1.58 -15.94
C MET A 1 6.44 1.49 -14.51
N ILE A 2 5.52 0.56 -14.20
CA ILE A 2 5.01 0.35 -12.84
C ILE A 2 5.68 -0.93 -12.33
N PHE A 3 6.23 -0.87 -11.12
CA PHE A 3 6.77 -2.02 -10.41
C PHE A 3 5.73 -2.51 -9.41
N GLU A 4 5.60 -3.83 -9.29
CA GLU A 4 4.64 -4.51 -8.43
C GLU A 4 5.38 -5.46 -7.50
N LEU A 5 5.29 -5.20 -6.20
CA LEU A 5 5.99 -5.96 -5.16
C LEU A 5 4.98 -6.56 -4.20
N THR A 6 4.87 -7.88 -4.20
CA THR A 6 4.02 -8.62 -3.25
C THR A 6 4.85 -9.14 -2.10
N MET A 7 4.50 -8.74 -0.88
CA MET A 7 5.26 -9.02 0.34
C MET A 7 4.34 -9.52 1.46
N PRO A 8 4.88 -10.28 2.44
CA PRO A 8 4.16 -10.57 3.67
C PRO A 8 3.84 -9.27 4.43
N LEU A 9 2.77 -9.27 5.20
CA LEU A 9 2.36 -8.11 5.99
C LEU A 9 3.38 -7.83 7.12
N PRO A 10 4.07 -6.66 7.13
CA PRO A 10 4.90 -6.28 8.26
C PRO A 10 4.05 -5.92 9.50
N PRO A 11 4.68 -5.75 10.68
CA PRO A 11 3.95 -5.45 11.91
C PRO A 11 3.13 -4.17 11.81
N SER A 12 1.89 -4.26 12.26
CA SER A 12 0.97 -3.12 12.43
C SER A 12 1.35 -2.26 13.63
N MET A 13 0.80 -1.06 13.73
CA MET A 13 1.13 -0.09 14.79
C MET A 13 0.98 -0.68 16.20
N ASN A 14 -0.09 -1.43 16.46
CA ASN A 14 -0.34 -2.05 17.74
C ASN A 14 0.72 -3.11 18.09
N GLU A 15 1.20 -3.87 17.11
CA GLU A 15 2.28 -4.85 17.29
C GLU A 15 3.61 -4.14 17.58
N ILE A 16 3.90 -3.06 16.87
CA ILE A 16 5.09 -2.21 17.12
C ILE A 16 5.07 -1.64 18.54
N ILE A 17 3.93 -1.06 18.97
CA ILE A 17 3.77 -0.48 20.31
C ILE A 17 3.93 -1.55 21.39
N ASN A 18 3.30 -2.72 21.19
CA ASN A 18 3.41 -3.82 22.13
C ASN A 18 4.87 -4.31 22.25
N GLN A 19 5.59 -4.44 21.13
CA GLN A 19 7.02 -4.77 21.15
C GLN A 19 7.85 -3.70 21.89
N ALA A 20 7.56 -2.42 21.67
CA ALA A 20 8.28 -1.34 22.32
C ALA A 20 8.08 -1.32 23.84
N ARG A 21 6.93 -1.80 24.35
CA ARG A 21 6.69 -1.96 25.80
C ARG A 21 7.58 -3.01 26.44
N SER A 22 8.08 -3.97 25.67
CA SER A 22 9.07 -4.96 26.15
C SER A 22 10.49 -4.40 26.26
N GLY A 23 10.75 -3.22 25.68
CA GLY A 23 12.04 -2.53 25.75
C GLY A 23 12.40 -1.82 24.43
N TRP A 24 13.21 -0.78 24.51
CA TRP A 24 13.61 -0.01 23.33
C TRP A 24 14.46 -0.83 22.35
N GLN A 25 15.30 -1.75 22.85
CA GLN A 25 16.08 -2.66 22.01
C GLN A 25 15.17 -3.59 21.21
N ALA A 26 14.09 -4.08 21.81
CA ALA A 26 13.16 -5.02 21.19
C ALA A 26 12.45 -4.41 19.97
N SER A 27 12.09 -3.12 20.04
CA SER A 27 11.52 -2.38 18.90
C SER A 27 12.56 -2.09 17.83
N ALA A 28 13.79 -1.74 18.21
CA ALA A 28 14.89 -1.52 17.27
C ALA A 28 15.27 -2.81 16.51
N GLU A 29 15.28 -3.95 17.18
CA GLU A 29 15.52 -5.27 16.58
C GLU A 29 14.40 -5.67 15.62
N LEU A 30 13.13 -5.49 16.02
CA LEU A 30 11.99 -5.73 15.15
C LEU A 30 12.08 -4.91 13.87
N LYS A 31 12.40 -3.61 14.01
CA LYS A 31 12.58 -2.73 12.87
C LYS A 31 13.72 -3.18 11.97
N LYS A 32 14.88 -3.46 12.53
CA LYS A 32 16.05 -3.92 11.78
C LYS A 32 15.75 -5.22 11.02
N TYR A 33 15.08 -6.17 11.67
CA TYR A 33 14.70 -7.44 11.05
C TYR A 33 13.83 -7.23 9.80
N TRP A 34 12.73 -6.48 9.93
CA TRP A 34 11.80 -6.27 8.81
C TRP A 34 12.40 -5.41 7.70
N THR A 35 13.12 -4.35 8.04
CA THR A 35 13.81 -3.51 7.04
C THR A 35 14.83 -4.32 6.24
N ASN A 36 15.61 -5.18 6.89
CA ASN A 36 16.59 -6.02 6.19
C ASN A 36 15.93 -7.08 5.32
N LEU A 37 14.91 -7.77 5.83
CA LEU A 37 14.16 -8.79 5.08
C LEU A 37 13.57 -8.20 3.79
N ILE A 38 12.91 -7.04 3.90
CA ILE A 38 12.35 -6.34 2.73
C ILE A 38 13.46 -5.84 1.82
N GLY A 39 14.56 -5.30 2.37
CA GLY A 39 15.69 -4.82 1.58
C GLY A 39 16.39 -5.93 0.79
N GLU A 40 16.48 -7.15 1.32
CA GLU A 40 16.96 -8.33 0.58
C GLU A 40 16.04 -8.69 -0.57
N PHE A 41 14.73 -8.83 -0.30
CA PHE A 41 13.72 -9.09 -1.33
C PHE A 41 13.72 -8.03 -2.45
N VAL A 42 13.78 -6.75 -2.09
CA VAL A 42 13.81 -5.64 -3.05
C VAL A 42 15.06 -5.70 -3.92
N ARG A 43 16.22 -6.08 -3.35
CA ARG A 43 17.47 -6.21 -4.08
C ARG A 43 17.39 -7.32 -5.14
N GLU A 44 16.72 -8.42 -4.84
CA GLU A 44 16.47 -9.52 -5.78
C GLU A 44 15.53 -9.13 -6.93
N CYS A 45 14.74 -8.07 -6.78
CA CYS A 45 13.86 -7.56 -7.83
C CYS A 45 14.61 -6.74 -8.90
N GLU A 46 15.89 -6.42 -8.68
CA GLU A 46 16.81 -5.81 -9.66
C GLU A 46 16.31 -4.54 -10.37
N PHE A 47 15.66 -3.63 -9.63
CA PHE A 47 15.25 -2.33 -10.18
C PHE A 47 15.74 -1.16 -9.31
N CYS A 48 15.89 0.01 -9.94
CA CYS A 48 16.26 1.26 -9.28
C CYS A 48 15.52 2.43 -9.92
N LEU A 49 14.93 3.29 -9.08
CA LEU A 49 14.26 4.52 -9.45
C LEU A 49 15.09 5.69 -8.90
N ASP A 50 15.73 6.44 -9.79
CA ASP A 50 16.71 7.49 -9.47
C ASP A 50 16.11 8.88 -9.20
N SER A 51 14.81 9.04 -9.48
CA SER A 51 14.07 10.30 -9.33
C SER A 51 13.03 10.25 -8.21
N THR A 52 12.09 11.20 -8.23
CA THR A 52 10.85 11.12 -7.45
C THR A 52 10.04 9.88 -7.84
N VAL A 53 9.34 9.32 -6.85
CA VAL A 53 8.50 8.14 -6.98
C VAL A 53 7.12 8.40 -6.39
N TRP A 54 6.13 7.77 -7.00
CA TRP A 54 4.76 7.68 -6.50
C TRP A 54 4.47 6.23 -6.17
N MET A 55 3.62 6.00 -5.16
CA MET A 55 3.30 4.65 -4.71
C MET A 55 1.90 4.53 -4.12
N GLU A 56 1.32 3.34 -4.26
CA GLU A 56 0.10 2.94 -3.56
C GLU A 56 0.28 1.55 -2.93
N PHE A 57 -0.35 1.37 -1.78
CA PHE A 57 -0.37 0.12 -1.04
C PHE A 57 -1.74 -0.54 -1.16
N HIS A 58 -1.74 -1.82 -1.48
CA HIS A 58 -2.90 -2.69 -1.44
C HIS A 58 -2.72 -3.69 -0.31
N TRP A 59 -3.40 -3.46 0.81
CA TRP A 59 -3.35 -4.31 1.98
C TRP A 59 -4.40 -5.42 1.86
N TYR A 60 -3.96 -6.67 1.88
CA TYR A 60 -4.83 -7.84 1.87
C TYR A 60 -4.89 -8.40 3.29
N LEU A 61 -6.06 -8.36 3.92
CA LEU A 61 -6.23 -8.70 5.33
C LEU A 61 -7.31 -9.77 5.52
N LYS A 62 -7.00 -10.81 6.31
CA LYS A 62 -7.95 -11.79 6.82
C LYS A 62 -8.93 -11.16 7.80
N ASN A 63 -8.41 -10.31 8.70
CA ASN A 63 -9.20 -9.65 9.73
C ASN A 63 -9.35 -8.15 9.45
N PHE A 64 -10.59 -7.76 9.14
CA PHE A 64 -10.99 -6.36 8.90
C PHE A 64 -11.42 -5.60 10.16
N GLY A 65 -11.30 -6.22 11.34
CA GLY A 65 -11.44 -5.52 12.62
C GLY A 65 -10.21 -4.67 13.00
N ARG A 66 -9.17 -4.63 12.16
CA ARG A 66 -8.01 -3.75 12.33
C ARG A 66 -8.31 -2.39 11.72
N ASP A 67 -7.90 -1.33 12.40
CA ASP A 67 -8.01 0.03 11.88
C ASP A 67 -7.05 0.25 10.70
N GLY A 68 -7.46 1.07 9.74
CA GLY A 68 -6.66 1.33 8.54
C GLY A 68 -5.32 2.00 8.85
N ASP A 69 -5.30 2.96 9.76
CA ASP A 69 -4.07 3.63 10.24
C ASP A 69 -3.12 2.67 10.96
N ASN A 70 -3.68 1.74 11.76
CA ASN A 70 -2.92 0.67 12.40
C ASN A 70 -2.20 -0.21 11.38
N VAL A 71 -2.87 -0.56 10.27
CA VAL A 71 -2.26 -1.35 9.18
C VAL A 71 -1.27 -0.51 8.37
N ALA A 72 -1.63 0.73 8.02
CA ALA A 72 -0.80 1.61 7.21
C ALA A 72 0.56 1.92 7.84
N ALA A 73 0.68 1.87 9.18
CA ALA A 73 1.95 2.02 9.88
C ALA A 73 3.03 1.02 9.40
N ALA A 74 2.63 -0.16 8.91
CA ALA A 74 3.54 -1.16 8.34
C ALA A 74 4.30 -0.63 7.11
N ALA A 75 3.77 0.39 6.42
CA ALA A 75 4.42 1.02 5.28
C ALA A 75 5.81 1.56 5.62
N LYS A 76 6.07 1.92 6.88
CA LYS A 76 7.38 2.41 7.30
C LYS A 76 8.49 1.37 7.09
N PHE A 77 8.23 0.09 7.38
CA PHE A 77 9.20 -0.97 7.15
C PHE A 77 9.46 -1.18 5.66
N ILE A 78 8.42 -1.07 4.84
CA ILE A 78 8.49 -1.25 3.39
C ILE A 78 9.30 -0.11 2.76
N MET A 79 9.00 1.14 3.11
CA MET A 79 9.74 2.30 2.62
C MET A 79 11.20 2.28 3.05
N ASP A 80 11.48 1.95 4.32
CA ASP A 80 12.86 1.76 4.80
C ASP A 80 13.56 0.63 4.02
N GLY A 81 12.85 -0.48 3.76
CA GLY A 81 13.33 -1.61 2.97
C GLY A 81 13.64 -1.27 1.51
N LEU A 82 12.83 -0.43 0.85
CA LEU A 82 13.11 0.06 -0.51
C LEU A 82 14.44 0.82 -0.57
N VAL A 83 14.73 1.62 0.47
CA VAL A 83 16.01 2.33 0.59
C VAL A 83 17.16 1.35 0.86
N THR A 84 16.99 0.42 1.81
CA THR A 84 18.00 -0.60 2.13
C THR A 84 18.32 -1.50 0.93
N GLY A 85 17.30 -1.84 0.13
CA GLY A 85 17.40 -2.59 -1.12
C GLY A 85 17.92 -1.78 -2.30
N GLN A 86 18.15 -0.47 -2.14
CA GLN A 86 18.64 0.45 -3.18
C GLN A 86 17.69 0.63 -4.38
N ALA A 87 16.40 0.31 -4.21
CA ALA A 87 15.39 0.59 -5.22
C ALA A 87 15.04 2.08 -5.32
N ILE A 88 15.16 2.82 -4.21
CA ILE A 88 15.01 4.27 -4.17
C ILE A 88 16.12 4.88 -3.31
N ARG A 89 16.49 6.14 -3.59
CA ARG A 89 17.61 6.80 -2.90
C ARG A 89 17.34 7.21 -1.44
N ASN A 90 16.08 7.44 -1.07
CA ASN A 90 15.64 7.88 0.27
C ASN A 90 14.11 7.72 0.37
N ASP A 91 13.54 7.75 1.59
CA ASP A 91 12.10 7.70 1.83
C ASP A 91 11.49 9.06 2.19
N ASN A 92 12.28 10.14 2.15
CA ASN A 92 11.82 11.49 2.46
C ASN A 92 10.96 12.13 1.35
N LEU A 93 10.40 13.30 1.65
CA LEU A 93 9.51 14.08 0.78
C LEU A 93 10.14 14.59 -0.53
N THR A 94 11.46 14.47 -0.70
CA THR A 94 12.15 14.79 -1.97
C THR A 94 12.18 13.60 -2.93
N VAL A 95 11.83 12.40 -2.45
CA VAL A 95 11.80 11.16 -3.22
C VAL A 95 10.38 10.66 -3.32
N ILE A 96 9.74 10.35 -2.18
CA ILE A 96 8.36 9.84 -2.16
C ILE A 96 7.40 11.02 -2.23
N GLN A 97 6.63 11.07 -3.31
CA GLN A 97 5.66 12.14 -3.57
C GLN A 97 4.27 11.78 -3.06
N SER A 98 3.50 12.84 -2.79
CA SER A 98 2.09 12.74 -2.39
C SER A 98 1.17 12.63 -3.62
N PRO A 99 0.01 11.95 -3.52
CA PRO A 99 -0.43 11.17 -2.36
C PRO A 99 0.24 9.79 -2.27
N VAL A 100 0.41 9.30 -1.05
CA VAL A 100 0.65 7.87 -0.78
C VAL A 100 -0.69 7.24 -0.47
N VAL A 101 -1.19 6.43 -1.39
CA VAL A 101 -2.56 5.90 -1.32
C VAL A 101 -2.56 4.52 -0.67
N HIS A 102 -3.58 4.23 0.14
CA HIS A 102 -3.76 2.93 0.77
C HIS A 102 -5.16 2.38 0.45
N TYR A 103 -5.20 1.19 -0.13
CA TYR A 103 -6.41 0.41 -0.40
C TYR A 103 -6.44 -0.83 0.49
N TYR A 104 -7.61 -1.18 1.02
CA TYR A 104 -7.79 -2.31 1.94
C TYR A 104 -8.73 -3.34 1.35
N HIS A 105 -8.26 -4.57 1.22
CA HIS A 105 -8.94 -5.70 0.56
C HIS A 105 -9.08 -6.88 1.50
N ARG A 106 -10.26 -7.52 1.52
CA ARG A 106 -10.46 -8.77 2.27
C ARG A 106 -9.69 -9.88 1.58
N SER A 107 -8.85 -10.57 2.34
CA SER A 107 -8.14 -11.77 1.88
C SER A 107 -8.87 -13.02 2.35
N SER A 108 -9.12 -13.95 1.44
CA SER A 108 -9.51 -15.32 1.78
C SER A 108 -8.30 -16.23 2.05
N GLY A 109 -7.10 -15.76 1.69
CA GLY A 109 -5.82 -16.44 1.93
C GLY A 109 -5.08 -15.80 3.10
N ASP A 110 -3.79 -15.52 2.94
CA ASP A 110 -2.98 -14.89 3.98
C ASP A 110 -3.03 -13.36 3.99
N ASP A 111 -2.56 -12.80 5.10
CA ASP A 111 -2.31 -11.36 5.24
C ASP A 111 -1.10 -10.99 4.38
N GLY A 112 -1.18 -9.88 3.65
CA GLY A 112 -0.11 -9.44 2.77
C GLY A 112 -0.29 -8.03 2.26
N VAL A 113 0.68 -7.59 1.46
CA VAL A 113 0.67 -6.29 0.81
C VAL A 113 1.17 -6.41 -0.62
N LEU A 114 0.47 -5.76 -1.53
CA LEU A 114 0.98 -5.43 -2.86
C LEU A 114 1.33 -3.94 -2.85
N LEU A 115 2.59 -3.63 -3.11
CA LEU A 115 3.06 -2.27 -3.35
C LEU A 115 3.17 -2.05 -4.86
N ARG A 116 2.54 -0.99 -5.36
CA ARG A 116 2.75 -0.47 -6.71
C ARG A 116 3.53 0.82 -6.62
N LEU A 117 4.59 0.95 -7.43
CA LEU A 117 5.40 2.17 -7.48
C LEU A 117 5.91 2.51 -8.88
N SER A 118 6.05 3.80 -9.16
CA SER A 118 6.52 4.31 -10.45
C SER A 118 7.12 5.72 -10.34
N GLN A 119 7.88 6.13 -11.35
CA GLN A 119 8.31 7.53 -11.56
C GLN A 119 7.23 8.41 -12.22
N SER A 120 6.02 7.87 -12.45
CA SER A 120 4.84 8.63 -12.90
C SER A 120 3.65 8.40 -11.96
N PRO A 121 2.83 9.42 -11.65
CA PRO A 121 1.63 9.26 -10.81
C PRO A 121 0.43 8.62 -11.52
N ASP A 122 0.49 8.36 -12.82
CA ASP A 122 -0.69 8.01 -13.65
C ASP A 122 -1.53 6.84 -13.11
N PHE A 123 -0.90 5.89 -12.42
CA PHE A 123 -1.55 4.68 -11.91
C PHE A 123 -2.33 4.88 -10.60
N LEU A 124 -2.07 5.97 -9.86
CA LEU A 124 -2.63 6.19 -8.51
C LEU A 124 -4.17 6.28 -8.50
N LEU A 125 -4.76 6.64 -9.64
CA LEU A 125 -6.20 6.86 -9.77
C LEU A 125 -6.92 5.67 -10.39
N ASP A 126 -6.22 4.64 -10.86
CA ASP A 126 -6.82 3.50 -11.56
C ASP A 126 -7.91 2.85 -10.70
N ASN A 127 -7.60 2.57 -9.43
CA ASN A 127 -8.55 1.94 -8.49
C ASN A 127 -9.74 2.86 -8.14
N PHE A 128 -9.51 4.17 -8.01
CA PHE A 128 -10.59 5.14 -7.79
C PHE A 128 -11.52 5.23 -9.00
N ILE A 129 -10.96 5.18 -10.21
CA ILE A 129 -11.72 5.21 -11.45
C ILE A 129 -12.54 3.91 -11.56
N VAL A 130 -11.92 2.75 -11.38
CA VAL A 130 -12.59 1.44 -11.48
C VAL A 130 -13.72 1.30 -10.45
N SER A 131 -13.50 1.69 -9.20
CA SER A 131 -14.54 1.63 -8.17
C SER A 131 -15.72 2.56 -8.46
N ASN A 132 -15.47 3.73 -9.06
CA ASN A 132 -16.52 4.68 -9.44
C ASN A 132 -17.23 4.34 -10.76
N GLN A 133 -16.61 3.56 -11.65
CA GLN A 133 -17.26 3.12 -12.90
C GLN A 133 -18.51 2.28 -12.60
N PHE A 134 -18.49 1.44 -11.57
CA PHE A 134 -19.67 0.68 -11.16
C PHE A 134 -20.79 1.58 -10.65
N SER A 135 -20.44 2.63 -9.89
CA SER A 135 -21.39 3.63 -9.41
C SER A 135 -22.00 4.42 -10.58
N ARG A 136 -21.18 4.85 -11.54
CA ARG A 136 -21.63 5.58 -12.73
C ARG A 136 -22.54 4.72 -13.62
N ASN A 137 -22.14 3.50 -13.92
CA ASN A 137 -22.95 2.55 -14.71
C ASN A 137 -24.28 2.22 -14.01
N SER A 138 -24.25 2.05 -12.68
CA SER A 138 -25.46 1.82 -11.90
C SER A 138 -26.38 3.05 -11.93
N LEU A 139 -25.84 4.26 -11.75
CA LEU A 139 -26.59 5.51 -11.81
C LEU A 139 -27.20 5.76 -13.19
N GLU A 140 -26.46 5.49 -14.27
CA GLU A 140 -26.96 5.59 -15.65
C GLU A 140 -28.11 4.60 -15.88
N LYS A 141 -27.95 3.35 -15.43
CA LYS A 141 -29.01 2.33 -15.51
C LYS A 141 -30.27 2.71 -14.73
N TYR A 142 -30.11 3.23 -13.51
CA TYR A 142 -31.25 3.71 -12.71
C TYR A 142 -31.90 4.94 -13.32
N SER A 143 -31.13 5.88 -13.88
CA SER A 143 -31.64 7.07 -14.55
C SER A 143 -32.45 6.71 -15.80
N GLN A 144 -31.97 5.76 -16.61
CA GLN A 144 -32.72 5.23 -17.76
C GLN A 144 -34.03 4.56 -17.33
N LYS A 145 -34.00 3.76 -16.25
CA LYS A 145 -35.19 3.10 -15.70
C LYS A 145 -36.21 4.12 -15.19
N ILE A 146 -35.76 5.17 -14.50
CA ILE A 146 -36.63 6.27 -14.02
C ILE A 146 -37.23 7.02 -15.21
N ALA A 147 -36.44 7.38 -16.22
CA ALA A 147 -36.93 8.06 -17.42
C ALA A 147 -37.99 7.23 -18.16
N TYR A 148 -37.81 5.91 -18.25
CA TYR A 148 -38.82 5.01 -18.79
C TYR A 148 -40.11 4.99 -17.95
N LEU A 149 -40.01 4.92 -16.63
CA LEU A 149 -41.19 4.90 -15.75
C LEU A 149 -41.96 6.23 -15.72
N VAL A 150 -41.28 7.36 -15.95
CA VAL A 150 -41.89 8.71 -15.95
C VAL A 150 -42.46 9.07 -17.33
N SER A 151 -42.13 8.32 -18.39
CA SER A 151 -42.65 8.53 -19.75
C SER A 151 -43.87 7.67 -20.09
N ILE A 152 -44.40 6.92 -19.11
CA ILE A 152 -45.66 6.15 -19.15
C ILE A 152 -46.71 6.90 -18.33
#